data_AF-A0A5N6V3I9-F1
#
_entry.id   AF-A0A5N6V3I9-F1
#
_cell.length_a   1.000
_cell.length_b   1.000
_cell.length_c   1.000
_cell.angle_alpha   90.00
_cell.angle_beta   90.00
_cell.angle_gamma   90.00
#
_symmetry.space_group_name_H-M   'P 1'
#
loop_
_entity.id
_entity.type
_entity.pdbx_description
1 polymer ?
#
loop_
_entity_poly.entity_id
_entity_poly.type
_entity_poly.pdbx_seq_one_letter_code
_entity_poly.pdbx_strand_id
1 'polypeptide(L)'
;MVKFTIALALRNKSQSSQNLAKIKHRLVNLHRNENLGEDYLLHINPRGKVPALTAKSISAPLTDSLSISYWVCEQHSSLIPETHRKTIQRLLSHLHRIQADNNPNPAVDDLLARNDISPEHRRALKYKREW
;
A
#
# COMPACT_ATOMS: atom_id res chain seq x y z
N MET A 1 -10.52 -9.58 14.39
CA MET A 1 -9.14 -9.14 14.68
C MET A 1 -8.17 -10.00 13.88
N VAL A 2 -7.76 -9.55 12.69
CA VAL A 2 -6.80 -10.30 11.86
C VAL A 2 -5.39 -9.82 12.20
N LYS A 3 -4.61 -10.68 12.87
CA LYS A 3 -3.20 -10.45 13.15
C LYS A 3 -2.40 -10.86 11.91
N PHE A 4 -1.99 -9.90 11.08
CA PHE A 4 -0.99 -10.16 10.05
C PHE A 4 0.39 -10.09 10.69
N THR A 5 0.99 -11.26 10.94
CA THR A 5 2.40 -11.35 11.28
C THR A 5 3.21 -11.24 10.00
N ILE A 6 3.83 -10.07 9.76
CA ILE A 6 4.94 -9.99 8.80
C ILE A 6 6.15 -10.60 9.52
N ALA A 7 6.31 -11.92 9.40
CA ALA A 7 7.58 -12.55 9.71
C ALA A 7 8.55 -12.19 8.60
N LEU A 8 9.25 -11.06 8.75
CA LEU A 8 10.47 -10.84 7.98
C LEU A 8 11.39 -12.01 8.34
N ALA A 9 11.58 -12.92 7.39
CA ALA A 9 12.49 -14.04 7.52
C ALA A 9 13.91 -13.51 7.68
N LEU A 10 14.28 -13.08 8.89
CA LEU A 10 15.66 -12.86 9.31
C LEU A 10 16.29 -14.24 9.58
N ARG A 11 16.20 -15.13 8.60
CA ARG A 11 16.90 -16.41 8.61
C ARG A 11 17.72 -16.51 7.34
N ASN A 12 18.58 -15.52 7.17
CA ASN A 12 19.95 -15.62 6.70
C ASN A 12 20.49 -14.21 6.51
N LYS A 13 21.68 -13.93 7.06
CA LYS A 13 22.45 -12.71 6.80
C LYS A 13 22.95 -12.73 5.35
N SER A 14 22.05 -12.75 4.38
CA SER A 14 22.37 -12.56 2.97
C SER A 14 22.62 -11.08 2.73
N GLN A 15 23.79 -10.73 2.20
CA GLN A 15 24.15 -9.36 1.81
C GLN A 15 23.12 -8.71 0.87
N SER A 16 22.26 -9.48 0.19
CA SER A 16 21.22 -8.98 -0.71
C SER A 16 20.05 -8.25 -0.03
N SER A 17 19.98 -8.23 1.31
CA SER A 17 18.79 -7.78 2.05
C SER A 17 18.88 -6.36 2.63
N GLN A 18 19.89 -5.56 2.26
CA GLN A 18 20.15 -4.25 2.86
C GLN A 18 19.00 -3.24 2.73
N ASN A 19 18.21 -3.31 1.65
CA ASN A 19 17.08 -2.39 1.43
C ASN A 19 15.84 -2.79 2.24
N LEU A 20 15.53 -4.08 2.33
CA LEU A 20 14.40 -4.58 3.12
C LEU A 20 14.63 -4.41 4.63
N ALA A 21 15.88 -4.50 5.09
CA ALA A 21 16.24 -4.28 6.49
C ALA A 21 16.02 -2.83 6.96
N LYS A 22 15.81 -1.86 6.04
CA LYS A 22 15.62 -0.43 6.34
C LYS A 22 14.17 0.04 6.15
N ILE A 23 13.22 -0.86 6.01
CA ILE A 23 11.80 -0.49 5.89
C ILE A 23 11.35 0.17 7.19
N LYS A 24 10.84 1.40 7.07
CA LYS A 24 10.15 2.10 8.15
C LYS A 24 8.65 1.92 8.00
N HIS A 25 7.97 1.59 9.08
CA HIS A 25 6.52 1.44 9.10
C HIS A 25 5.87 2.72 9.61
N ARG A 26 4.92 3.27 8.84
CA ARG A 26 4.00 4.33 9.27
C ARG A 26 2.62 3.69 9.44
N LEU A 27 2.09 3.72 10.66
CA LEU A 27 0.72 3.25 10.91
C LEU A 27 -0.27 4.31 10.42
N VAL A 28 -1.36 3.84 9.81
CA VAL A 28 -2.47 4.67 9.33
C VAL A 28 -3.74 4.16 9.99
N ASN A 29 -4.35 4.99 10.85
CA ASN A 29 -5.54 4.62 11.58
C ASN A 29 -6.81 4.85 10.75
N LEU A 30 -7.37 3.76 10.23
CA LEU A 30 -8.59 3.79 9.42
C LEU A 30 -9.83 4.18 10.24
N HIS A 31 -9.86 3.90 11.54
CA HIS A 31 -10.96 4.32 12.42
C HIS A 31 -10.98 5.84 12.65
N ARG A 32 -9.83 6.49 12.47
CA ARG A 32 -9.69 7.96 12.53
C ARG A 32 -9.64 8.59 11.14
N ASN A 33 -9.90 7.82 10.08
CA ASN A 33 -9.87 8.27 8.69
C ASN A 33 -8.53 8.92 8.27
N GLU A 34 -7.40 8.49 8.85
CA GLU A 34 -6.08 9.07 8.52
C GLU A 34 -5.70 8.83 7.05
N ASN A 35 -6.22 7.76 6.43
CA ASN A 35 -6.10 7.47 5.01
C ASN A 35 -6.88 8.45 4.10
N LEU A 36 -7.74 9.28 4.66
CA LEU A 36 -8.45 10.37 3.97
C LEU A 36 -7.81 11.74 4.22
N GLY A 37 -6.72 11.80 4.99
CA GLY A 37 -5.99 13.04 5.23
C GLY A 37 -5.38 13.60 3.95
N GLU A 38 -5.21 14.92 3.90
CA GLU A 38 -4.68 15.65 2.73
C GLU A 38 -3.33 15.10 2.27
N ASP A 39 -2.34 15.04 3.17
CA ASP A 39 -1.01 14.50 2.88
C ASP A 39 -1.06 13.08 2.29
N TYR A 40 -1.95 12.22 2.84
CA TYR A 40 -2.06 10.85 2.39
C TYR A 40 -2.66 10.76 0.99
N LEU A 41 -3.75 11.47 0.73
CA LEU A 41 -4.42 11.43 -0.57
C LEU A 41 -3.61 12.11 -1.68
N LEU A 42 -2.88 13.18 -1.35
CA LEU A 42 -2.09 13.92 -2.34
C LEU A 42 -0.74 13.24 -2.63
N HIS A 43 -0.05 12.73 -1.61
CA HIS A 43 1.34 12.29 -1.76
C HIS A 43 1.56 10.78 -1.65
N ILE A 44 0.63 10.02 -1.08
CA ILE A 44 0.83 8.59 -0.78
C ILE A 44 -0.07 7.70 -1.61
N ASN A 45 -1.39 7.85 -1.50
CA ASN A 45 -2.33 7.06 -2.27
C ASN A 45 -3.64 7.84 -2.48
N PRO A 46 -3.91 8.32 -3.72
CA PRO A 46 -5.13 9.07 -4.02
C PRO A 46 -6.41 8.24 -3.85
N ARG A 47 -6.30 6.91 -3.84
CA ARG A 47 -7.41 6.01 -3.55
C ARG A 47 -7.66 5.83 -2.06
N GLY A 48 -6.86 6.45 -1.18
CA GLY A 48 -7.03 6.38 0.27
C GLY A 48 -7.00 4.94 0.80
N LYS A 49 -6.26 4.03 0.16
CA LYS A 49 -6.15 2.63 0.57
C LYS A 49 -4.80 2.35 1.22
N VAL A 50 -4.79 1.32 2.06
CA VAL A 50 -3.60 0.71 2.63
C VAL A 50 -3.54 -0.76 2.18
N PRO A 51 -2.35 -1.38 2.10
CA PRO A 51 -1.03 -0.78 2.29
C PRO A 51 -0.61 0.10 1.09
N ALA A 52 0.35 1.00 1.33
CA ALA A 52 1.06 1.76 0.30
C ALA A 52 2.56 1.76 0.65
N LEU A 53 3.42 1.73 -0.37
CA LEU A 53 4.87 1.78 -0.20
C LEU A 53 5.44 2.99 -0.95
N THR A 54 6.24 3.78 -0.24
CA THR A 54 7.03 4.85 -0.81
C THR A 54 8.51 4.62 -0.51
N ALA A 55 9.37 4.97 -1.45
CA ALA A 55 10.81 4.97 -1.25
C ALA A 55 11.45 5.98 -2.21
N LYS A 56 12.60 6.53 -1.83
CA LYS A 56 13.37 7.45 -2.70
C LYS A 56 13.78 6.80 -4.04
N SER A 57 13.90 5.47 -4.05
CA SER A 57 14.25 4.68 -5.22
C SER A 57 13.07 4.38 -6.14
N ILE A 58 11.84 4.73 -5.76
CA ILE A 58 10.63 4.50 -6.55
C ILE A 58 10.10 5.87 -6.98
N SER A 59 9.89 6.06 -8.27
CA SER A 59 9.44 7.34 -8.84
C SER A 59 8.04 7.75 -8.41
N ALA A 60 7.18 6.78 -8.09
CA ALA A 60 5.82 6.98 -7.61
C ALA A 60 5.45 5.97 -6.51
N PRO A 61 4.54 6.30 -5.59
CA PRO A 61 4.06 5.36 -4.58
C PRO A 61 3.48 4.08 -5.19
N LEU A 62 3.86 2.92 -4.66
CA LEU A 62 3.18 1.66 -4.97
C LEU A 62 1.95 1.54 -4.08
N THR A 63 0.77 1.58 -4.69
CA THR A 63 -0.52 1.71 -3.98
C THR A 63 -1.38 0.44 -4.02
N ASP A 64 -0.89 -0.61 -4.67
CA ASP A 64 -1.49 -1.93 -4.68
C ASP A 64 -0.54 -2.97 -4.08
N SER A 65 -1.12 -3.95 -3.39
CA SER A 65 -0.37 -4.93 -2.62
C SER A 65 0.40 -5.93 -3.50
N LEU A 66 -0.01 -6.13 -4.76
CA LEU A 66 0.68 -7.01 -5.69
C LEU A 66 2.00 -6.38 -6.17
N SER A 67 1.97 -5.10 -6.57
CA SER A 67 3.16 -4.34 -6.95
C SER A 67 4.14 -4.21 -5.79
N ILE A 68 3.65 -3.97 -4.56
CA ILE A 68 4.49 -3.96 -3.36
C ILE A 68 5.19 -5.32 -3.17
N SER A 69 4.44 -6.42 -3.35
CA SER A 69 4.99 -7.77 -3.23
C SER A 69 6.08 -8.05 -4.27
N TYR A 70 5.85 -7.65 -5.53
CA TYR A 70 6.86 -7.78 -6.58
C TYR A 70 8.10 -6.93 -6.30
N TRP A 71 7.94 -5.70 -5.82
CA TRP A 71 9.07 -4.87 -5.44
C TRP A 71 9.93 -5.53 -4.35
N VAL A 72 9.30 -6.16 -3.34
CA VAL A 72 10.03 -6.92 -2.31
C VAL A 72 10.79 -8.10 -2.93
N CYS A 73 10.18 -8.81 -3.87
CA CYS A 73 10.84 -9.90 -4.58
C CYS A 73 12.00 -9.44 -5.47
N GLU A 74 11.95 -8.24 -6.05
CA GLU A 74 13.07 -7.64 -6.78
C GLU A 74 14.26 -7.33 -5.86
N GLN A 75 13.98 -6.89 -4.63
CA GLN A 75 15.04 -6.67 -3.63
C GLN A 75 15.68 -7.98 -3.16
N HIS A 76 15.01 -9.13 -3.35
CA HIS A 76 15.50 -10.43 -2.90
C HIS A 76 15.18 -11.52 -3.93
N SER A 77 16.05 -11.64 -4.94
CA SER A 77 15.87 -12.55 -6.09
C SER A 77 15.61 -14.01 -5.71
N SER A 78 16.06 -14.48 -4.53
CA SER A 78 15.76 -15.84 -4.07
C SER A 78 14.28 -16.08 -3.73
N LEU A 79 13.46 -15.03 -3.59
CA LEU A 79 12.01 -15.15 -3.35
C LEU A 79 11.26 -15.58 -4.61
N ILE A 80 11.81 -15.31 -5.80
CA ILE A 80 11.28 -15.78 -7.08
C ILE A 80 12.41 -16.44 -7.87
N PRO A 81 12.78 -17.69 -7.52
CA PRO A 81 13.75 -18.45 -8.30
C PRO A 81 13.29 -18.59 -9.75
N GLU A 82 14.22 -18.50 -10.70
CA GLU A 82 13.91 -18.52 -12.14
C GLU A 82 13.10 -19.76 -12.54
N THR A 83 13.47 -20.93 -12.00
CA THR A 83 12.80 -22.23 -12.23
C THR A 83 11.31 -22.21 -11.90
N HIS A 84 10.87 -21.37 -10.95
CA HIS A 84 9.49 -21.32 -10.49
C HIS A 84 8.82 -19.96 -10.72
N ARG A 85 9.48 -19.04 -11.43
CA ARG A 85 9.03 -17.65 -11.63
C ARG A 85 7.58 -17.57 -12.10
N LYS A 86 7.25 -18.26 -13.19
CA LYS A 86 5.91 -18.25 -13.79
C LYS A 86 4.84 -18.73 -12.81
N THR A 87 5.12 -19.81 -12.07
CA THR A 87 4.18 -20.38 -11.10
C THR A 87 3.94 -19.43 -9.93
N ILE A 88 5.01 -18.87 -9.36
CA ILE A 88 4.93 -17.94 -8.23
C ILE A 88 4.18 -16.68 -8.64
N GLN A 89 4.52 -16.09 -9.79
CA GLN A 89 3.84 -14.89 -10.28
C GLN A 89 2.33 -15.12 -10.51
N ARG A 90 1.97 -16.27 -11.08
CA ARG A 90 0.56 -16.66 -11.28
C ARG A 90 -0.19 -16.80 -9.95
N LEU A 91 0.39 -17.52 -8.99
CA LEU A 91 -0.24 -17.74 -7.68
C LEU A 91 -0.38 -16.43 -6.91
N LEU A 92 0.63 -15.57 -6.94
CA LEU A 92 0.59 -14.26 -6.31
C LEU A 92 -0.51 -13.39 -6.95
N SER A 93 -0.56 -13.33 -8.27
CA SER A 93 -1.62 -12.61 -8.99
C SER A 93 -3.01 -13.14 -8.64
N HIS A 94 -3.19 -14.46 -8.49
CA HIS A 94 -4.46 -15.05 -8.09
C HIS A 94 -4.84 -14.70 -6.65
N LEU A 95 -3.88 -14.75 -5.72
CA LEU A 95 -4.10 -14.37 -4.33
C LEU A 95 -4.61 -12.92 -4.22
N HIS A 96 -3.99 -12.00 -4.95
CA HIS A 96 -4.35 -10.58 -4.93
C HIS A 96 -5.64 -10.24 -5.68
N ARG A 97 -6.20 -11.16 -6.48
CA ARG A 97 -7.55 -11.01 -7.08
C ARG A 97 -8.67 -11.22 -6.07
N ILE A 98 -8.39 -11.84 -4.92
CA ILE A 98 -9.34 -11.96 -3.82
C ILE A 98 -9.42 -10.57 -3.15
N GLN A 99 -10.26 -9.70 -3.70
CA GLN A 99 -10.47 -8.36 -3.16
C GLN A 99 -11.46 -8.43 -1.99
N ALA A 100 -11.15 -7.69 -0.93
CA ALA A 100 -12.17 -7.30 0.05
C ALA A 100 -13.04 -6.18 -0.55
N ASP A 101 -14.34 -6.20 -0.24
CA ASP A 101 -15.32 -5.25 -0.79
C ASP A 101 -14.86 -3.79 -0.67
N ASN A 102 -15.02 -3.05 -1.78
CA ASN A 102 -14.77 -1.61 -1.83
C ASN A 102 -16.01 -0.87 -1.31
N ASN A 103 -16.33 -1.06 -0.04
CA ASN A 103 -17.42 -0.29 0.54
C ASN A 103 -17.06 1.20 0.58
N PRO A 104 -17.96 2.09 0.14
CA PRO A 104 -17.74 3.52 0.25
C PRO A 104 -17.48 3.88 1.72
N ASN A 105 -16.47 4.72 1.97
CA ASN A 105 -16.22 5.22 3.32
C ASN A 105 -17.16 6.41 3.58
N PRO A 106 -18.16 6.29 4.48
CA PRO A 106 -19.13 7.35 4.73
C PRO A 106 -18.48 8.65 5.20
N ALA A 107 -17.30 8.58 5.83
CA ALA A 107 -16.57 9.74 6.31
C ALA A 107 -16.10 10.69 5.19
N VAL A 108 -16.08 10.25 3.93
CA VAL A 108 -15.72 11.12 2.80
C VAL A 108 -16.73 12.26 2.67
N ASP A 109 -18.02 11.97 2.86
CA ASP A 109 -19.09 12.96 2.72
C ASP A 109 -19.05 13.97 3.88
N ASP A 110 -18.83 13.47 5.10
CA ASP A 110 -18.64 14.32 6.29
C ASP A 110 -17.45 15.27 6.13
N LEU A 111 -16.33 14.79 5.57
CA LEU A 111 -15.14 15.61 5.31
C LEU A 111 -15.39 16.65 4.21
N LEU A 112 -16.13 16.30 3.16
CA LEU A 112 -16.48 17.23 2.09
C LEU A 112 -17.44 18.34 2.54
N ALA A 113 -18.27 18.09 3.55
CA ALA A 113 -19.18 19.09 4.11
C ALA A 113 -18.46 20.20 4.90
N ARG A 114 -17.21 19.97 5.32
CA ARG A 114 -16.41 20.94 6.05
C ARG A 114 -15.96 22.10 5.16
N ASN A 115 -15.83 23.30 5.74
CA ASN A 115 -15.37 24.51 5.05
C ASN A 115 -13.88 24.82 5.28
N ASP A 116 -13.22 24.10 6.18
CA ASP A 116 -11.83 24.34 6.61
C ASP A 116 -10.80 23.45 5.90
N ILE A 117 -11.21 22.72 4.86
CA ILE A 117 -10.32 21.89 4.04
C ILE A 117 -9.79 22.68 2.83
N SER A 118 -8.55 22.38 2.43
CA SER A 118 -7.95 23.03 1.27
C SER A 118 -8.70 22.68 -0.03
N PRO A 119 -8.62 23.52 -1.08
CA PRO A 119 -9.19 23.20 -2.39
C PRO A 119 -8.62 21.91 -2.99
N GLU A 120 -7.34 21.62 -2.74
CA GLU A 120 -6.65 20.43 -3.23
C GLU A 120 -7.13 19.18 -2.50
N HIS A 121 -7.27 19.25 -1.18
CA HIS A 121 -7.84 18.16 -0.38
C HIS A 121 -9.28 17.87 -0.77
N ARG A 122 -10.10 18.90 -1.01
CA ARG A 122 -11.48 18.74 -1.49
C ARG A 122 -11.53 18.02 -2.84
N ARG A 123 -10.63 18.33 -3.77
CA ARG A 123 -10.54 17.63 -5.07
C ARG A 123 -10.14 16.17 -4.87
N ALA A 124 -9.17 15.90 -4.00
CA ALA A 124 -8.73 14.53 -3.70
C ALA A 124 -9.85 13.69 -3.05
N LEU A 125 -10.61 14.27 -2.13
CA LEU A 125 -11.79 13.61 -1.52
C LEU A 125 -12.90 13.34 -2.54
N LYS A 126 -13.16 14.26 -3.49
CA LYS A 126 -14.11 14.03 -4.58
C LYS A 126 -13.67 12.86 -5.47
N TYR A 127 -12.40 12.84 -5.88
CA TYR A 127 -11.85 11.71 -6.63
C TYR A 127 -12.02 10.38 -5.88
N LYS A 128 -11.75 10.40 -4.57
CA LYS A 128 -11.92 9.23 -3.70
C LYS A 128 -13.38 8.76 -3.59
N ARG A 129 -14.35 9.68 -3.65
CA ARG A 129 -15.79 9.39 -3.57
C ARG A 129 -16.28 8.65 -4.82
N GLU A 130 -15.76 9.02 -5.98
CA GLU A 130 -16.15 8.48 -7.29
C GLU A 130 -15.44 7.15 -7.64
N TRP A 131 -14.40 6.79 -6.88
CA TRP A 131 -13.57 5.61 -7.07
C TRP A 131 -14.04 4.40 -6.26
#